data_AF-A0AAW9AAV9-F1
#
_entry.id   AF-A0AAW9AAV9-F1
#
_cell.length_a   1.000
_cell.length_b   1.000
_cell.length_c   1.000
_cell.angle_alpha   90.00
_cell.angle_beta   90.00
_cell.angle_gamma   90.00
#
_symmetry.space_group_name_H-M   'P 1'
#
loop_
_entity.id
_entity.type
_entity.pdbx_description
1 polymer ?
#
loop_
_entity_poly.entity_id
_entity_poly.type
_entity_poly.pdbx_seq_one_letter_code
_entity_poly.pdbx_strand_id
1 'polypeptide(L)'
;MKKIIVFIAAATLFVTGGVNSAKAEGFTDVSATYQFYEHINYLAGQGVIKGKEGNRFAPDDVVTRAEAAVMIARALDLPTEKRATIFPDVSSQSFASGAIQSANDEGIIKGYTDGNFKPDETVTRGEMAIFLTRAFKLTEEEPMTFTDVPVSSAGYAYIPKIIAAGVTQGYSETTFAPNNPVTRAQFSAFLARATNENLRLTVHACGYNPASKVNPDRQTLNCLVTKAARNANVPPEIAKAIVEVESGWKHFLSNGEPLISEDNGIGLMQLTNRTEFDTERLKYDIAYNIESGIKVLSDNFVRTDLPIIGTNDRNVLEHWYFAVMAYNGTKPMNSPFYQATGERNLKAYQEKVYSKLSNGFVATNIKSINMSIDDFTYDGTTTSNIEFNKKAFTMTGDNTISAELLKEGSVVNYTGKGLRSKPSSGTDSILTEVTKGSFTIIGGPVYDMDANSPNQYIWYPVKTTLNGKVKTGFIAAPYIQ
;
A
#
# COMPACT_ATOMS: atom_id res chain seq x y z
N MET A 1 -74.51 27.18 -3.63
CA MET A 1 -73.02 27.05 -3.69
C MET A 1 -72.60 27.26 -5.14
N LYS A 2 -72.15 28.46 -5.51
CA LYS A 2 -71.70 28.80 -6.87
C LYS A 2 -70.21 29.09 -6.81
N LYS A 3 -69.41 28.29 -7.54
CA LYS A 3 -67.97 28.47 -7.70
C LYS A 3 -67.74 29.65 -8.67
N ILE A 4 -66.96 30.63 -8.26
CA ILE A 4 -66.48 31.70 -9.13
C ILE A 4 -65.01 31.40 -9.44
N ILE A 5 -64.73 31.28 -10.74
CA ILE A 5 -63.40 31.15 -11.34
C ILE A 5 -62.83 32.55 -11.48
N VAL A 6 -61.61 32.78 -10.98
CA VAL A 6 -60.86 34.02 -11.19
C VAL A 6 -59.65 33.72 -12.08
N PHE A 7 -59.63 34.37 -13.24
CA PHE A 7 -58.49 34.41 -14.17
C PHE A 7 -57.44 35.40 -13.64
N ILE A 8 -56.18 34.96 -13.52
CA ILE A 8 -55.02 35.84 -13.30
C ILE A 8 -54.18 35.81 -14.56
N ALA A 9 -54.05 36.98 -15.21
CA ALA A 9 -53.15 37.20 -16.33
C ALA A 9 -51.73 37.42 -15.81
N ALA A 10 -50.79 36.57 -16.20
CA ALA A 10 -49.36 36.73 -15.93
C ALA A 10 -48.70 37.50 -17.07
N ALA A 11 -48.14 38.67 -16.77
CA ALA A 11 -47.27 39.41 -17.67
C ALA A 11 -45.82 38.96 -17.43
N THR A 12 -45.24 38.24 -18.40
CA THR A 12 -43.84 37.82 -18.40
C THR A 12 -42.95 38.93 -18.97
N LEU A 13 -42.10 39.51 -18.11
CA LEU A 13 -41.04 40.43 -18.49
C LEU A 13 -39.84 39.60 -18.99
N PHE A 14 -39.55 39.64 -20.28
CA PHE A 14 -38.32 39.05 -20.83
C PHE A 14 -37.14 39.98 -20.54
N VAL A 15 -36.34 39.65 -19.53
CA VAL A 15 -35.00 40.22 -19.36
C VAL A 15 -34.04 39.33 -20.16
N THR A 16 -33.65 39.77 -21.36
CA THR A 16 -32.54 39.17 -22.10
C THR A 16 -31.23 39.61 -21.45
N GLY A 17 -30.88 38.97 -20.34
CA GLY A 17 -29.51 39.02 -19.81
C GLY A 17 -28.63 38.15 -20.69
N GLY A 18 -27.76 38.79 -21.48
CA GLY A 18 -26.68 38.08 -22.16
C GLY A 18 -25.84 37.34 -21.11
N VAL A 19 -25.91 36.02 -21.12
CA VAL A 19 -24.99 35.18 -20.35
C VAL A 19 -23.65 35.31 -21.05
N ASN A 20 -22.82 36.26 -20.60
CA ASN A 20 -21.39 36.21 -20.86
C ASN A 20 -20.88 34.99 -20.10
N SER A 21 -20.77 33.85 -20.79
CA SER A 21 -19.86 32.79 -20.38
C SER A 21 -18.46 33.40 -20.35
N ALA A 22 -18.03 33.89 -19.19
CA ALA A 22 -16.65 34.23 -18.96
C ALA A 22 -15.85 32.93 -19.12
N LYS A 23 -15.28 32.70 -20.31
CA LYS A 23 -14.13 31.82 -20.45
C LYS A 23 -13.11 32.31 -19.44
N ALA A 24 -12.67 31.44 -18.53
CA ALA A 24 -11.47 31.71 -17.76
C ALA A 24 -10.34 31.92 -18.78
N GLU A 25 -9.93 33.18 -18.97
CA GLU A 25 -8.78 33.51 -19.78
C GLU A 25 -7.58 32.90 -19.06
N GLY A 26 -6.96 31.89 -19.67
CA GLY A 26 -5.78 31.24 -19.11
C GLY A 26 -4.64 32.23 -18.88
N PHE A 27 -3.56 31.79 -18.25
CA PHE A 27 -2.41 32.65 -18.03
C PHE A 27 -1.70 32.99 -19.34
N THR A 28 -1.17 34.21 -19.44
CA THR A 28 -0.57 34.75 -20.67
C THR A 28 0.71 34.02 -21.12
N ASP A 29 1.36 33.30 -20.21
CA ASP A 29 2.60 32.56 -20.42
C ASP A 29 2.43 31.03 -20.30
N VAL A 30 1.20 30.51 -20.41
CA VAL A 30 0.92 29.07 -20.44
C VAL A 30 0.12 28.70 -21.69
N SER A 31 0.79 28.07 -22.66
CA SER A 31 0.14 27.54 -23.88
C SER A 31 -0.89 26.46 -23.54
N ALA A 32 -1.99 26.39 -24.31
CA ALA A 32 -2.98 25.32 -24.25
C ALA A 32 -2.39 23.92 -24.54
N THR A 33 -1.24 23.86 -25.22
CA THR A 33 -0.49 22.62 -25.48
C THR A 33 0.57 22.30 -24.43
N TYR A 34 0.73 23.15 -23.40
CA TYR A 34 1.69 22.90 -22.33
C TYR A 34 1.25 21.69 -21.50
N GLN A 35 2.18 20.79 -21.16
CA GLN A 35 1.87 19.51 -20.50
C GLN A 35 1.11 19.64 -19.17
N PHE A 36 1.27 20.77 -18.46
CA PHE A 36 0.59 21.03 -17.20
C PHE A 36 -0.59 22.00 -17.32
N TYR A 37 -0.99 22.37 -18.54
CA TYR A 37 -2.07 23.33 -18.80
C TYR A 37 -3.37 22.96 -18.08
N GLU A 38 -3.80 21.70 -18.17
CA GLU A 38 -5.01 21.22 -17.50
C GLU A 38 -4.92 21.35 -15.96
N HIS A 39 -3.78 20.97 -15.39
CA HIS A 39 -3.56 20.99 -13.94
C HIS A 39 -3.56 22.42 -13.40
N ILE A 40 -2.90 23.33 -14.13
CA ILE A 40 -2.82 24.75 -13.80
C ILE A 40 -4.21 25.38 -13.86
N ASN A 41 -4.98 25.13 -14.92
CA ASN A 41 -6.33 25.69 -15.06
C ASN A 41 -7.32 25.09 -14.07
N TYR A 42 -7.21 23.80 -13.77
CA TYR A 42 -8.01 23.18 -12.72
C TYR A 42 -7.82 23.92 -11.38
N LEU A 43 -6.57 24.09 -10.93
CA LEU A 43 -6.27 24.77 -9.68
C LEU A 43 -6.58 26.28 -9.71
N ALA A 44 -6.44 26.94 -10.86
CA ALA A 44 -6.85 28.34 -11.03
C ALA A 44 -8.39 28.47 -10.92
N GLY A 45 -9.15 27.55 -11.51
CA GLY A 45 -10.60 27.49 -11.41
C GLY A 45 -11.09 27.21 -9.98
N GLN A 46 -10.30 26.49 -9.18
CA GLN A 46 -10.54 26.31 -7.73
C GLN A 46 -10.07 27.50 -6.88
N GLY A 47 -9.48 28.55 -7.47
CA GLY A 47 -8.95 29.70 -6.73
C GLY A 47 -7.67 29.43 -5.94
N VAL A 48 -7.07 28.24 -6.10
CA VAL A 48 -5.82 27.83 -5.44
C VAL A 48 -4.64 28.62 -6.00
N ILE A 49 -4.55 28.66 -7.33
CA ILE A 49 -3.53 29.40 -8.07
C ILE A 49 -4.07 30.78 -8.42
N LYS A 50 -3.28 31.81 -8.10
CA LYS A 50 -3.48 33.18 -8.58
C LYS A 50 -2.31 33.56 -9.46
N GLY A 51 -2.57 34.33 -10.52
CA GLY A 51 -1.54 34.86 -11.41
C GLY A 51 -0.65 35.89 -10.70
N LYS A 52 0.58 36.02 -11.21
CA LYS A 52 1.49 37.13 -10.92
C LYS A 52 1.10 38.35 -11.76
N GLU A 53 1.87 39.42 -11.62
CA GLU A 53 1.73 40.65 -12.42
C GLU A 53 1.61 40.34 -13.93
N GLY A 54 0.71 41.04 -14.62
CA GLY A 54 0.46 40.82 -16.06
C GLY A 54 -0.30 39.53 -16.39
N ASN A 55 -1.07 38.97 -15.45
CA ASN A 55 -1.80 37.71 -15.59
C ASN A 55 -0.89 36.53 -16.01
N ARG A 56 0.34 36.52 -15.48
CA ARG A 56 1.34 35.48 -15.73
C ARG A 56 1.25 34.38 -14.69
N PHE A 57 1.43 33.13 -15.10
CA PHE A 57 1.60 31.99 -14.20
C PHE A 57 3.04 31.88 -13.69
N ALA A 58 4.03 32.19 -14.54
CA ALA A 58 5.46 31.94 -14.33
C ALA A 58 5.78 30.45 -14.06
N PRO A 59 5.64 29.56 -15.07
CA PRO A 59 5.73 28.11 -14.88
C PRO A 59 7.10 27.60 -14.41
N ASP A 60 8.19 28.28 -14.79
CA ASP A 60 9.57 27.86 -14.54
C ASP A 60 10.16 28.40 -13.24
N ASP A 61 9.45 29.32 -12.57
CA ASP A 61 9.85 29.82 -11.26
C ASP A 61 9.84 28.66 -10.25
N VAL A 62 10.85 28.59 -9.39
CA VAL A 62 10.87 27.65 -8.27
C VAL A 62 9.89 28.09 -7.18
N VAL A 63 9.24 27.12 -6.53
CA VAL A 63 8.28 27.39 -5.45
C VAL A 63 8.99 27.53 -4.11
N THR A 64 8.77 28.63 -3.41
CA THR A 64 9.22 28.81 -2.03
C THR A 64 8.34 28.04 -1.03
N ARG A 65 8.86 27.77 0.16
CA ARG A 65 8.10 27.11 1.24
C ARG A 65 6.85 27.90 1.64
N ALA A 66 6.92 29.23 1.63
CA ALA A 66 5.77 30.10 1.86
C ALA A 66 4.70 29.96 0.77
N GLU A 67 5.09 29.97 -0.50
CA GLU A 67 4.15 29.79 -1.62
C GLU A 67 3.50 28.40 -1.60
N ALA A 68 4.27 27.34 -1.33
CA ALA A 68 3.74 25.99 -1.20
C ALA A 68 2.71 25.90 -0.06
N ALA A 69 2.99 26.49 1.11
CA ALA A 69 2.05 26.53 2.22
C ALA A 69 0.75 27.25 1.85
N VAL A 70 0.83 28.38 1.12
CA VAL A 70 -0.34 29.11 0.63
C VAL A 70 -1.16 28.27 -0.37
N MET A 71 -0.50 27.60 -1.32
CA MET A 71 -1.17 26.76 -2.30
C MET A 71 -1.87 25.57 -1.64
N ILE A 72 -1.19 24.87 -0.71
CA ILE A 72 -1.79 23.75 0.02
C ILE A 72 -2.94 24.22 0.90
N ALA A 73 -2.77 25.32 1.64
CA ALA A 73 -3.82 25.85 2.49
C ALA A 73 -5.09 26.18 1.69
N ARG A 74 -4.96 26.81 0.52
CA ARG A 74 -6.12 27.08 -0.35
C ARG A 74 -6.74 25.80 -0.90
N ALA A 75 -5.93 24.83 -1.31
CA ALA A 75 -6.42 23.56 -1.83
C ALA A 75 -7.22 22.76 -0.78
N LEU A 76 -6.95 22.99 0.50
CA LEU A 76 -7.62 22.37 1.64
C LEU A 76 -8.65 23.28 2.31
N ASP A 77 -8.91 24.47 1.76
CA ASP A 77 -9.78 25.51 2.35
C ASP A 77 -9.42 25.88 3.80
N LEU A 78 -8.12 25.88 4.12
CA LEU A 78 -7.62 26.31 5.42
C LEU A 78 -7.58 27.85 5.51
N PRO A 79 -7.74 28.43 6.72
CA PRO A 79 -7.61 29.88 6.92
C PRO A 79 -6.26 30.41 6.43
N THR A 80 -6.29 31.42 5.55
CA THR A 80 -5.09 32.06 4.98
C THR A 80 -4.86 33.48 5.47
N GLU A 81 -5.78 34.02 6.27
CA GLU A 81 -5.70 35.38 6.80
C GLU A 81 -4.45 35.58 7.68
N LYS A 82 -3.82 36.74 7.55
CA LYS A 82 -2.58 37.08 8.26
C LYS A 82 -2.77 36.93 9.78
N ARG A 83 -1.90 36.14 10.43
CA ARG A 83 -1.90 35.96 11.89
C ARG A 83 -0.49 35.69 12.41
N ALA A 84 -0.32 35.79 13.73
CA ALA A 84 0.92 35.39 14.38
C ALA A 84 1.20 33.90 14.13
N THR A 85 2.47 33.56 13.99
CA THR A 85 2.92 32.18 13.82
C THR A 85 3.83 31.76 14.96
N ILE A 86 4.01 30.45 15.14
CA ILE A 86 5.01 29.91 16.07
C ILE A 86 6.45 30.09 15.58
N PHE A 87 6.64 30.45 14.31
CA PHE A 87 7.94 30.52 13.66
C PHE A 87 8.51 31.94 13.75
N PRO A 88 9.66 32.15 14.43
CA PRO A 88 10.21 33.49 14.65
C PRO A 88 10.58 34.23 13.36
N ASP A 89 10.92 33.51 12.29
CA ASP A 89 11.29 34.05 10.99
C ASP A 89 10.08 34.34 10.07
N VAL A 90 8.86 34.13 10.55
CA VAL A 90 7.63 34.44 9.80
C VAL A 90 6.87 35.56 10.51
N SER A 91 7.04 36.78 9.99
CA SER A 91 6.27 37.95 10.44
C SER A 91 4.76 37.72 10.32
N SER A 92 3.99 38.16 11.32
CA SER A 92 2.52 38.13 11.29
C SER A 92 1.91 38.97 10.15
N GLN A 93 2.70 39.86 9.55
CA GLN A 93 2.30 40.66 8.40
C GLN A 93 2.65 40.01 7.05
N SER A 94 3.37 38.89 7.06
CA SER A 94 3.70 38.12 5.85
C SER A 94 2.43 37.64 5.16
N PHE A 95 2.42 37.65 3.82
CA PHE A 95 1.31 37.17 3.00
C PHE A 95 1.00 35.68 3.23
N ALA A 96 1.97 34.90 3.71
CA ALA A 96 1.85 33.47 3.94
C ALA A 96 1.62 33.11 5.42
N SER A 97 1.68 34.07 6.34
CA SER A 97 1.66 33.81 7.80
C SER A 97 0.45 32.98 8.25
N GLY A 98 -0.74 33.31 7.76
CA GLY A 98 -1.96 32.55 8.02
C GLY A 98 -1.90 31.12 7.51
N ALA A 99 -1.54 30.96 6.23
CA ALA A 99 -1.44 29.66 5.59
C ALA A 99 -0.37 28.77 6.25
N ILE A 100 0.79 29.34 6.60
CA ILE A 100 1.88 28.64 7.29
C ILE A 100 1.40 28.16 8.66
N GLN A 101 0.77 29.04 9.45
CA GLN A 101 0.29 28.62 10.76
C GLN A 101 -0.80 27.55 10.65
N SER A 102 -1.74 27.69 9.71
CA SER A 102 -2.82 26.71 9.53
C SER A 102 -2.30 25.35 9.07
N ALA A 103 -1.36 25.33 8.11
CA ALA A 103 -0.75 24.08 7.68
C ALA A 103 0.13 23.44 8.77
N ASN A 104 0.72 24.23 9.68
CA ASN A 104 1.41 23.69 10.86
C ASN A 104 0.43 23.10 11.88
N ASP A 105 -0.69 23.79 12.14
CA ASP A 105 -1.74 23.32 13.07
C ASP A 105 -2.31 21.96 12.62
N GLU A 106 -2.49 21.77 11.31
CA GLU A 106 -2.91 20.50 10.70
C GLU A 106 -1.77 19.47 10.57
N GLY A 107 -0.55 19.80 11.01
CA GLY A 107 0.62 18.92 10.95
C GLY A 107 1.16 18.63 9.55
N ILE A 108 0.73 19.39 8.54
CA ILE A 108 1.13 19.25 7.14
C ILE A 108 2.60 19.66 6.97
N ILE A 109 2.92 20.85 7.48
CA ILE A 109 4.29 21.39 7.49
C ILE A 109 4.85 21.38 8.91
N LYS A 110 6.18 21.40 9.01
CA LYS A 110 6.92 21.57 10.26
C LYS A 110 8.09 22.51 10.02
N GLY A 111 8.48 23.23 11.07
CA GLY A 111 9.72 23.99 11.10
C GLY A 111 10.94 23.09 11.15
N TYR A 112 12.11 23.70 10.94
CA TYR A 112 13.39 23.05 11.13
C TYR A 112 13.72 22.93 12.62
N THR A 113 14.76 22.16 12.94
CA THR A 113 15.20 21.92 14.33
C THR A 113 15.69 23.17 15.06
N ASP A 114 16.01 24.24 14.31
CA ASP A 114 16.37 25.56 14.83
C ASP A 114 15.14 26.41 15.23
N GLY A 115 13.92 25.90 15.03
CA GLY A 115 12.66 26.58 15.34
C GLY A 115 12.13 27.48 14.21
N ASN A 116 12.86 27.63 13.10
CA ASN A 116 12.47 28.48 11.97
C ASN A 116 11.65 27.71 10.92
N PHE A 117 10.85 28.42 10.13
CA PHE A 117 10.14 27.84 8.99
C PHE A 117 10.92 27.93 7.67
N LYS A 118 11.77 28.95 7.51
CA LYS A 118 12.50 29.34 6.31
C LYS A 118 11.58 29.59 5.11
N PRO A 119 10.74 30.64 5.16
CA PRO A 119 9.68 30.86 4.17
C PRO A 119 10.20 31.06 2.73
N ASP A 120 11.38 31.64 2.57
CA ASP A 120 11.95 32.00 1.27
C ASP A 120 12.81 30.88 0.64
N GLU A 121 13.08 29.81 1.38
CA GLU A 121 13.80 28.65 0.85
C GLU A 121 12.91 27.88 -0.15
N THR A 122 13.54 27.31 -1.18
CA THR A 122 12.84 26.56 -2.21
C THR A 122 12.39 25.20 -1.71
N VAL A 123 11.18 24.78 -2.11
CA VAL A 123 10.69 23.43 -1.82
C VAL A 123 11.36 22.42 -2.74
N THR A 124 11.96 21.41 -2.13
CA THR A 124 12.52 20.25 -2.83
C THR A 124 11.45 19.22 -3.18
N ARG A 125 11.72 18.33 -4.15
CA ARG A 125 10.82 17.20 -4.50
C ARG A 125 10.53 16.30 -3.29
N GLY A 126 11.51 16.08 -2.42
CA GLY A 126 11.33 15.30 -1.19
C GLY A 126 10.41 16.00 -0.18
N GLU A 127 10.57 17.31 0.03
CA GLU A 127 9.66 18.10 0.88
C GLU A 127 8.25 18.16 0.31
N MET A 128 8.12 18.31 -1.02
CA MET A 128 6.82 18.23 -1.70
C MET A 128 6.12 16.91 -1.42
N ALA A 129 6.83 15.78 -1.48
CA ALA A 129 6.27 14.47 -1.12
C ALA A 129 5.76 14.46 0.33
N ILE A 130 6.55 14.97 1.28
CA ILE A 130 6.16 15.06 2.69
C ILE A 130 4.88 15.90 2.86
N PHE A 131 4.85 17.08 2.24
CA PHE A 131 3.73 18.02 2.40
C PHE A 131 2.44 17.44 1.83
N LEU A 132 2.46 16.92 0.60
CA LEU A 132 1.25 16.42 -0.06
C LEU A 132 0.76 15.12 0.58
N THR A 133 1.66 14.21 0.97
CA THR A 133 1.25 13.00 1.70
C THR A 133 0.54 13.33 3.02
N ARG A 134 1.02 14.33 3.77
CA ARG A 134 0.37 14.75 5.02
C ARG A 134 -0.94 15.51 4.77
N ALA A 135 -0.92 16.46 3.83
CA ALA A 135 -2.08 17.26 3.43
C ALA A 135 -3.27 16.37 3.05
N PHE A 136 -3.04 15.32 2.27
CA PHE A 136 -4.07 14.45 1.74
C PHE A 136 -4.15 13.09 2.45
N LYS A 137 -3.45 12.96 3.59
CA LYS A 137 -3.45 11.76 4.47
C LYS A 137 -3.26 10.46 3.68
N LEU A 138 -2.34 10.46 2.71
CA LEU A 138 -2.07 9.31 1.86
C LEU A 138 -1.45 8.18 2.71
N THR A 139 -2.04 6.98 2.68
CA THR A 139 -1.61 5.84 3.50
C THR A 139 -1.15 4.64 2.70
N GLU A 140 -1.62 4.47 1.46
CA GLU A 140 -1.17 3.38 0.60
C GLU A 140 0.26 3.62 0.12
N GLU A 141 1.01 2.55 -0.10
CA GLU A 141 2.42 2.60 -0.48
C GLU A 141 2.70 1.64 -1.65
N GLU A 142 3.62 2.06 -2.52
CA GLU A 142 4.35 1.19 -3.44
C GLU A 142 5.71 0.83 -2.83
N PRO A 143 6.41 -0.21 -3.30
CA PRO A 143 7.76 -0.50 -2.84
C PRO A 143 8.72 0.65 -3.16
N MET A 144 9.63 0.95 -2.25
CA MET A 144 10.72 1.88 -2.55
C MET A 144 11.71 1.25 -3.54
N THR A 145 11.75 1.76 -4.77
CA THR A 145 12.68 1.30 -5.83
C THR A 145 13.77 2.31 -6.16
N PHE A 146 13.72 3.53 -5.59
CA PHE A 146 14.65 4.61 -5.90
C PHE A 146 15.96 4.49 -5.11
N THR A 147 17.07 4.48 -5.84
CA THR A 147 18.43 4.29 -5.28
C THR A 147 18.99 5.56 -4.63
N ASP A 148 18.47 6.73 -5.00
CA ASP A 148 18.88 8.04 -4.50
C ASP A 148 18.05 8.53 -3.29
N VAL A 149 17.23 7.65 -2.71
CA VAL A 149 16.42 7.92 -1.52
C VAL A 149 16.89 7.00 -0.38
N PRO A 150 17.92 7.40 0.40
CA PRO A 150 18.38 6.58 1.51
C PRO A 150 17.33 6.50 2.63
N VAL A 151 17.35 5.41 3.41
CA VAL A 151 16.44 5.19 4.57
C VAL A 151 16.52 6.32 5.60
N SER A 152 17.66 7.02 5.68
CA SER A 152 17.87 8.18 6.53
C SER A 152 17.24 9.48 6.01
N SER A 153 16.77 9.52 4.76
CA SER A 153 16.15 10.70 4.17
C SER A 153 14.79 10.99 4.80
N ALA A 154 14.50 12.25 5.07
CA ALA A 154 13.21 12.69 5.59
C ALA A 154 12.04 12.29 4.67
N GLY A 155 12.27 12.23 3.35
CA GLY A 155 11.26 11.86 2.36
C GLY A 155 11.03 10.35 2.23
N TYR A 156 11.86 9.49 2.84
CA TYR A 156 11.84 8.04 2.62
C TYR A 156 10.45 7.42 2.85
N ALA A 157 9.77 7.78 3.94
CA ALA A 157 8.46 7.24 4.28
C ALA A 157 7.28 7.86 3.49
N TYR A 158 7.52 8.90 2.70
CA TYR A 158 6.47 9.70 2.04
C TYR A 158 6.49 9.53 0.53
N ILE A 159 7.68 9.37 -0.05
CA ILE A 159 7.86 9.14 -1.49
C ILE A 159 7.06 7.92 -1.98
N PRO A 160 7.07 6.76 -1.31
CA PRO A 160 6.29 5.62 -1.77
C PRO A 160 4.77 5.86 -1.74
N LYS A 161 4.30 6.70 -0.82
CA LYS A 161 2.88 7.07 -0.67
C LYS A 161 2.39 7.97 -1.79
N ILE A 162 3.20 8.96 -2.16
CA ILE A 162 2.85 9.88 -3.24
C ILE A 162 2.96 9.22 -4.63
N ILE A 163 3.84 8.21 -4.78
CA ILE A 163 3.87 7.35 -5.97
C ILE A 163 2.61 6.49 -6.04
N ALA A 164 2.25 5.79 -4.96
CA ALA A 164 1.05 4.94 -4.91
C ALA A 164 -0.23 5.71 -5.25
N ALA A 165 -0.32 6.96 -4.79
CA ALA A 165 -1.45 7.84 -5.09
C ALA A 165 -1.44 8.42 -6.51
N GLY A 166 -0.51 8.04 -7.39
CA GLY A 166 -0.44 8.56 -8.76
C GLY A 166 -0.20 10.07 -8.86
N VAL A 167 0.30 10.69 -7.78
CA VAL A 167 0.55 12.13 -7.76
C VAL A 167 1.83 12.47 -8.53
N THR A 168 2.83 11.61 -8.46
CA THR A 168 4.09 11.77 -9.18
C THR A 168 4.66 10.40 -9.58
N GLN A 169 5.73 10.45 -10.36
CA GLN A 169 6.54 9.30 -10.72
C GLN A 169 8.02 9.61 -10.45
N GLY A 170 8.88 8.61 -10.64
CA GLY A 170 10.33 8.80 -10.61
C GLY A 170 10.81 9.85 -11.60
N TYR A 171 11.95 10.48 -11.29
CA TYR A 171 12.68 11.29 -12.25
C TYR A 171 13.27 10.41 -13.37
N SER A 172 13.62 9.18 -13.01
CA SER A 172 13.85 8.04 -13.91
C SER A 172 13.27 6.76 -13.28
N GLU A 173 13.43 5.62 -13.93
CA GLU A 173 13.05 4.31 -13.38
C GLU A 173 13.69 4.01 -12.01
N THR A 174 14.88 4.57 -11.73
CA THR A 174 15.66 4.23 -10.51
C THR A 174 16.01 5.43 -9.64
N THR A 175 15.56 6.64 -10.01
CA THR A 175 15.86 7.88 -9.26
C THR A 175 14.61 8.73 -9.04
N PHE A 176 14.49 9.31 -7.85
CA PHE A 176 13.42 10.25 -7.51
C PHE A 176 13.85 11.72 -7.59
N ALA A 177 15.14 11.99 -7.45
CA ALA A 177 15.77 13.31 -7.33
C ALA A 177 15.21 14.15 -6.16
N PRO A 178 15.26 13.64 -4.91
CA PRO A 178 14.57 14.25 -3.77
C PRO A 178 15.04 15.67 -3.42
N ASN A 179 16.28 16.02 -3.76
CA ASN A 179 16.87 17.34 -3.43
C ASN A 179 16.66 18.39 -4.52
N ASN A 180 16.08 18.02 -5.68
CA ASN A 180 15.86 18.99 -6.75
C ASN A 180 14.73 19.95 -6.37
N PRO A 181 14.88 21.26 -6.62
CA PRO A 181 13.80 22.21 -6.43
C PRO A 181 12.64 21.92 -7.38
N VAL A 182 11.42 22.23 -6.94
CA VAL A 182 10.20 22.03 -7.74
C VAL A 182 9.78 23.34 -8.37
N THR A 183 9.54 23.34 -9.68
CA THR A 183 9.00 24.53 -10.37
C THR A 183 7.52 24.73 -10.03
N ARG A 184 7.01 25.94 -10.24
CA ARG A 184 5.63 26.29 -9.99
C ARG A 184 4.66 25.46 -10.81
N ALA A 185 5.01 25.15 -12.06
CA ALA A 185 4.23 24.24 -12.88
C ALA A 185 4.23 22.81 -12.34
N GLN A 186 5.39 22.28 -11.95
CA GLN A 186 5.50 20.93 -11.39
C GLN A 186 4.73 20.79 -10.07
N PHE A 187 4.88 21.74 -9.14
CA PHE A 187 4.18 21.73 -7.86
C PHE A 187 2.66 21.82 -8.07
N SER A 188 2.21 22.63 -9.02
CA SER A 188 0.79 22.72 -9.40
C SER A 188 0.27 21.41 -9.96
N ALA A 189 1.05 20.72 -10.81
CA ALA A 189 0.68 19.40 -11.30
C ALA A 189 0.55 18.38 -10.16
N PHE A 190 1.51 18.32 -9.24
CA PHE A 190 1.44 17.41 -8.10
C PHE A 190 0.25 17.73 -7.19
N LEU A 191 0.03 19.00 -6.85
CA LEU A 191 -1.10 19.41 -6.02
C LEU A 191 -2.43 19.07 -6.67
N ALA A 192 -2.59 19.34 -7.98
CA ALA A 192 -3.81 19.03 -8.73
C ALA A 192 -4.14 17.53 -8.68
N ARG A 193 -3.13 16.66 -8.87
CA ARG A 193 -3.29 15.20 -8.79
C ARG A 193 -3.59 14.70 -7.37
N ALA A 194 -3.04 15.38 -6.37
CA ALA A 194 -3.33 15.07 -4.99
C ALA A 194 -4.78 15.42 -4.62
N THR A 195 -5.30 16.53 -5.16
CA THR A 195 -6.68 17.00 -4.94
C THR A 195 -7.75 16.34 -5.82
N ASN A 196 -7.37 15.80 -6.99
CA ASN A 196 -8.32 15.29 -7.98
C ASN A 196 -7.84 13.97 -8.58
N GLU A 197 -8.58 12.90 -8.31
CA GLU A 197 -8.22 11.56 -8.72
C GLU A 197 -8.22 11.37 -10.25
N ASN A 198 -9.06 12.11 -10.97
CA ASN A 198 -9.12 12.04 -12.44
C ASN A 198 -7.87 12.59 -13.13
N LEU A 199 -7.04 13.36 -12.41
CA LEU A 199 -5.78 13.89 -12.93
C LEU A 199 -4.59 13.00 -12.56
N ARG A 200 -4.77 12.01 -11.66
CA ARG A 200 -3.68 11.13 -11.21
C ARG A 200 -3.11 10.31 -12.36
N LEU A 201 -1.81 10.04 -12.26
CA LEU A 201 -1.12 9.12 -13.13
C LEU A 201 -1.62 7.69 -12.85
N THR A 202 -1.68 6.87 -13.90
CA THR A 202 -1.88 5.43 -13.74
C THR A 202 -0.68 4.83 -13.01
N VAL A 203 -0.94 4.09 -11.93
CA VAL A 203 0.07 3.37 -11.16
C VAL A 203 -0.18 1.87 -11.29
N HIS A 204 0.85 1.15 -11.68
CA HIS A 204 0.84 -0.30 -11.70
C HIS A 204 1.43 -0.82 -10.39
N ALA A 205 0.65 -1.64 -9.66
CA ALA A 205 1.09 -2.22 -8.39
C ALA A 205 2.42 -2.98 -8.59
N CYS A 206 3.41 -2.69 -7.75
CA CYS A 206 4.75 -3.28 -7.82
C CYS A 206 5.46 -3.11 -9.18
N GLY A 207 5.04 -2.15 -10.01
CA GLY A 207 5.54 -1.96 -11.38
C GLY A 207 5.08 -3.04 -12.38
N TYR A 208 4.14 -3.91 -12.01
CA TYR A 208 3.67 -4.99 -12.87
C TYR A 208 2.71 -4.51 -13.97
N ASN A 209 3.08 -4.75 -15.23
CA ASN A 209 2.20 -4.49 -16.37
C ASN A 209 1.29 -5.71 -16.68
N PRO A 210 -0.03 -5.64 -16.44
CA PRO A 210 -0.95 -6.75 -16.72
C PRO A 210 -1.04 -7.11 -18.21
N ALA A 211 -0.74 -6.19 -19.13
CA ALA A 211 -0.75 -6.48 -20.56
C ALA A 211 0.42 -7.36 -21.02
N SER A 212 1.44 -7.59 -20.17
CA SER A 212 2.64 -8.35 -20.52
C SER A 212 2.38 -9.83 -20.78
N LYS A 213 1.38 -10.44 -20.11
CA LYS A 213 1.09 -11.89 -20.14
C LYS A 213 2.32 -12.77 -19.88
N VAL A 214 3.26 -12.27 -19.09
CA VAL A 214 4.50 -12.96 -18.71
C VAL A 214 4.58 -12.97 -17.19
N ASN A 215 5.11 -14.06 -16.62
CA ASN A 215 5.40 -14.11 -15.19
C ASN A 215 6.48 -13.05 -14.88
N PRO A 216 6.22 -12.07 -14.02
CA PRO A 216 7.27 -11.14 -13.61
C PRO A 216 8.29 -11.87 -12.72
N ASP A 217 9.37 -11.18 -12.37
CA ASP A 217 10.38 -11.74 -11.47
C ASP A 217 9.80 -12.11 -10.10
N ARG A 218 10.55 -12.92 -9.34
CA ARG A 218 10.07 -13.46 -8.06
C ARG A 218 9.74 -12.37 -7.06
N GLN A 219 10.52 -11.28 -7.02
CA GLN A 219 10.30 -10.22 -6.04
C GLN A 219 9.12 -9.31 -6.43
N THR A 220 8.86 -9.14 -7.73
CA THR A 220 7.62 -8.50 -8.20
C THR A 220 6.38 -9.34 -7.83
N LEU A 221 6.39 -10.67 -8.04
CA LEU A 221 5.31 -11.54 -7.56
C LEU A 221 5.17 -11.52 -6.04
N ASN A 222 6.29 -11.56 -5.31
CA ASN A 222 6.32 -11.45 -3.85
C ASN A 222 5.60 -10.17 -3.41
N CYS A 223 5.86 -9.07 -4.11
CA CYS A 223 5.21 -7.81 -3.84
C CYS A 223 3.71 -7.84 -4.08
N LEU A 224 3.26 -8.36 -5.23
CA LEU A 224 1.83 -8.44 -5.54
C LEU A 224 1.07 -9.27 -4.49
N VAL A 225 1.62 -10.44 -4.12
CA VAL A 225 1.03 -11.32 -3.09
C VAL A 225 1.01 -10.64 -1.72
N THR A 226 2.14 -10.04 -1.31
CA THR A 226 2.24 -9.35 -0.02
C THR A 226 1.26 -8.18 0.07
N LYS A 227 1.18 -7.37 -0.98
CA LYS A 227 0.31 -6.19 -1.03
C LYS A 227 -1.16 -6.59 -0.94
N ALA A 228 -1.61 -7.54 -1.76
CA ALA A 228 -2.99 -8.03 -1.72
C ALA A 228 -3.36 -8.62 -0.35
N ALA A 229 -2.47 -9.44 0.23
CA ALA A 229 -2.68 -10.03 1.54
C ALA A 229 -2.80 -8.98 2.66
N ARG A 230 -1.88 -7.99 2.70
CA ARG A 230 -1.92 -6.89 3.67
C ARG A 230 -3.20 -6.05 3.55
N ASN A 231 -3.63 -5.74 2.32
CA ASN A 231 -4.86 -4.98 2.08
C ASN A 231 -6.10 -5.71 2.60
N ALA A 232 -6.10 -7.04 2.57
CA ALA A 232 -7.19 -7.86 3.08
C ALA A 232 -7.03 -8.29 4.56
N ASN A 233 -5.99 -7.81 5.26
CA ASN A 233 -5.61 -8.25 6.61
C ASN A 233 -5.51 -9.78 6.72
N VAL A 234 -4.86 -10.38 5.72
CA VAL A 234 -4.47 -11.79 5.65
C VAL A 234 -2.95 -11.83 5.84
N PRO A 235 -2.40 -12.72 6.69
CA PRO A 235 -0.96 -12.88 6.80
C PRO A 235 -0.31 -13.20 5.44
N PRO A 236 0.59 -12.34 4.93
CA PRO A 236 1.30 -12.59 3.69
C PRO A 236 2.05 -13.93 3.68
N GLU A 237 2.53 -14.39 4.84
CA GLU A 237 3.17 -15.69 5.01
C GLU A 237 2.29 -16.85 4.53
N ILE A 238 0.99 -16.84 4.91
CA ILE A 238 0.01 -17.85 4.51
C ILE A 238 -0.25 -17.77 3.00
N ALA A 239 -0.45 -16.56 2.48
CA ALA A 239 -0.70 -16.34 1.05
C ALA A 239 0.45 -16.87 0.18
N LYS A 240 1.69 -16.57 0.55
CA LYS A 240 2.89 -17.02 -0.16
C LYS A 240 3.05 -18.54 -0.11
N ALA A 241 2.73 -19.15 1.02
CA ALA A 241 2.75 -20.60 1.16
C ALA A 241 1.68 -21.28 0.28
N ILE A 242 0.51 -20.66 0.13
CA ILE A 242 -0.53 -21.12 -0.81
C ILE A 242 -0.02 -21.01 -2.25
N VAL A 243 0.50 -19.85 -2.68
CA VAL A 243 1.05 -19.66 -4.04
C VAL A 243 2.12 -20.70 -4.38
N GLU A 244 3.00 -21.00 -3.43
CA GLU A 244 4.03 -22.02 -3.58
C GLU A 244 3.44 -23.43 -3.77
N VAL A 245 2.37 -23.78 -3.05
CA VAL A 245 1.70 -25.08 -3.16
C VAL A 245 0.86 -25.20 -4.43
N GLU A 246 0.16 -24.12 -4.79
CA GLU A 246 -0.81 -24.11 -5.90
C GLU A 246 -0.12 -24.10 -7.27
N SER A 247 0.86 -23.23 -7.46
CA SER A 247 1.41 -22.97 -8.80
C SER A 247 2.92 -22.94 -8.85
N GLY A 248 3.61 -23.03 -7.70
CA GLY A 248 5.06 -22.86 -7.66
C GLY A 248 5.47 -21.50 -8.25
N TRP A 249 4.69 -20.46 -7.97
CA TRP A 249 4.90 -19.08 -8.43
C TRP A 249 4.76 -18.88 -9.95
N LYS A 250 3.87 -19.62 -10.61
CA LYS A 250 3.61 -19.48 -12.05
C LYS A 250 2.15 -19.16 -12.33
N HIS A 251 1.90 -18.05 -13.01
CA HIS A 251 0.59 -17.72 -13.53
C HIS A 251 0.46 -18.06 -15.02
N PHE A 252 1.51 -17.82 -15.81
CA PHE A 252 1.52 -18.07 -17.26
C PHE A 252 2.44 -19.23 -17.64
N LEU A 253 2.07 -19.93 -18.71
CA LEU A 253 2.95 -20.82 -19.46
C LEU A 253 3.91 -20.02 -20.35
N SER A 254 4.91 -20.68 -20.92
CA SER A 254 5.93 -20.00 -21.76
C SER A 254 5.37 -19.37 -23.05
N ASN A 255 4.18 -19.78 -23.48
CA ASN A 255 3.47 -19.22 -24.63
C ASN A 255 2.53 -18.05 -24.27
N GLY A 256 2.49 -17.62 -23.00
CA GLY A 256 1.63 -16.54 -22.51
C GLY A 256 0.19 -16.93 -22.20
N GLU A 257 -0.18 -18.21 -22.36
CA GLU A 257 -1.47 -18.71 -21.89
C GLU A 257 -1.47 -18.91 -20.36
N PRO A 258 -2.62 -18.75 -19.69
CA PRO A 258 -2.73 -18.99 -18.26
C PRO A 258 -2.40 -20.45 -17.91
N LEU A 259 -1.79 -20.65 -16.76
CA LEU A 259 -1.68 -21.95 -16.12
C LEU A 259 -3.09 -22.38 -15.68
N ILE A 260 -3.60 -23.45 -16.28
CA ILE A 260 -4.87 -24.08 -15.91
C ILE A 260 -4.58 -25.53 -15.51
N SER A 261 -4.94 -25.90 -14.28
CA SER A 261 -4.79 -27.27 -13.78
C SER A 261 -5.90 -28.21 -14.27
N GLU A 262 -5.76 -29.51 -13.99
CA GLU A 262 -6.70 -30.55 -14.41
C GLU A 262 -8.13 -30.34 -13.89
N ASP A 263 -8.30 -29.72 -12.72
CA ASP A 263 -9.61 -29.39 -12.15
C ASP A 263 -10.15 -28.03 -12.63
N ASN A 264 -9.47 -27.37 -13.58
CA ASN A 264 -9.72 -26.02 -14.09
C ASN A 264 -9.35 -24.89 -13.11
N GLY A 265 -8.42 -25.12 -12.19
CA GLY A 265 -7.87 -24.06 -11.35
C GLY A 265 -7.07 -23.06 -12.17
N ILE A 266 -7.42 -21.76 -12.06
CA ILE A 266 -6.85 -20.71 -12.90
C ILE A 266 -5.69 -19.99 -12.20
N GLY A 267 -4.55 -19.93 -12.88
CA GLY A 267 -3.46 -18.99 -12.62
C GLY A 267 -2.71 -19.22 -11.30
N LEU A 268 -2.16 -18.16 -10.74
CA LEU A 268 -1.25 -18.22 -9.60
C LEU A 268 -1.89 -18.84 -8.34
N MET A 269 -3.16 -18.51 -8.09
CA MET A 269 -3.94 -18.94 -6.92
C MET A 269 -4.82 -20.18 -7.18
N GLN A 270 -4.79 -20.73 -8.41
CA GLN A 270 -5.52 -21.95 -8.82
C GLN A 270 -7.02 -21.93 -8.44
N LEU A 271 -7.72 -20.88 -8.85
CA LEU A 271 -9.14 -20.70 -8.52
C LEU A 271 -10.04 -21.53 -9.42
N THR A 272 -10.75 -22.50 -8.84
CA THR A 272 -11.66 -23.43 -9.53
C THR A 272 -13.13 -23.08 -9.27
N ASN A 273 -13.97 -23.06 -10.32
CA ASN A 273 -15.43 -22.89 -10.25
C ASN A 273 -15.93 -21.65 -9.49
N ARG A 274 -15.28 -20.50 -9.69
CA ARG A 274 -15.63 -19.23 -9.04
C ARG A 274 -16.40 -18.30 -9.98
N THR A 275 -17.73 -18.42 -10.02
CA THR A 275 -18.59 -17.60 -10.89
C THR A 275 -18.76 -16.16 -10.39
N GLU A 276 -18.35 -15.88 -9.15
CA GLU A 276 -18.35 -14.55 -8.55
C GLU A 276 -17.24 -13.63 -9.11
N PHE A 277 -16.27 -14.17 -9.85
CA PHE A 277 -15.14 -13.41 -10.41
C PHE A 277 -15.18 -13.34 -11.94
N ASP A 278 -14.54 -12.31 -12.48
CA ASP A 278 -14.34 -12.18 -13.93
C ASP A 278 -13.28 -13.20 -14.40
N THR A 279 -13.72 -14.24 -15.09
CA THR A 279 -12.87 -15.33 -15.58
C THR A 279 -11.74 -14.86 -16.50
N GLU A 280 -11.97 -13.86 -17.35
CA GLU A 280 -10.92 -13.39 -18.27
C GLU A 280 -9.85 -12.60 -17.51
N ARG A 281 -10.25 -11.82 -16.52
CA ARG A 281 -9.29 -11.18 -15.63
C ARG A 281 -8.55 -12.19 -14.77
N LEU A 282 -9.20 -13.25 -14.28
CA LEU A 282 -8.52 -14.31 -13.53
C LEU A 282 -7.41 -14.98 -14.33
N LYS A 283 -7.55 -15.07 -15.65
CA LYS A 283 -6.57 -15.69 -16.56
C LYS A 283 -5.43 -14.77 -16.98
N TYR A 284 -5.67 -13.47 -17.10
CA TYR A 284 -4.71 -12.57 -17.75
C TYR A 284 -4.25 -11.39 -16.89
N ASP A 285 -4.80 -11.23 -15.69
CA ASP A 285 -4.40 -10.22 -14.71
C ASP A 285 -3.94 -10.93 -13.42
N ILE A 286 -2.62 -11.01 -13.23
CA ILE A 286 -2.01 -11.67 -12.06
C ILE A 286 -2.49 -11.02 -10.76
N ALA A 287 -2.58 -9.69 -10.71
CA ALA A 287 -3.00 -8.98 -9.51
C ALA A 287 -4.45 -9.33 -9.15
N TYR A 288 -5.34 -9.33 -10.13
CA TYR A 288 -6.74 -9.72 -9.92
C TYR A 288 -6.88 -11.19 -9.48
N ASN A 289 -6.09 -12.10 -10.05
CA ASN A 289 -6.07 -13.51 -9.64
C ASN A 289 -5.64 -13.68 -8.17
N ILE A 290 -4.59 -12.96 -7.75
CA ILE A 290 -4.12 -12.92 -6.36
C ILE A 290 -5.21 -12.38 -5.45
N GLU A 291 -5.74 -11.18 -5.74
CA GLU A 291 -6.77 -10.52 -4.93
C GLU A 291 -8.01 -11.40 -4.74
N SER A 292 -8.43 -12.07 -5.82
CA SER A 292 -9.57 -12.99 -5.78
C SER A 292 -9.29 -14.20 -4.88
N GLY A 293 -8.09 -14.78 -4.92
CA GLY A 293 -7.73 -15.90 -4.04
C GLY A 293 -7.58 -15.48 -2.57
N ILE A 294 -6.98 -14.32 -2.32
CA ILE A 294 -6.93 -13.74 -0.98
C ILE A 294 -8.33 -13.48 -0.44
N LYS A 295 -9.26 -13.01 -1.28
CA LYS A 295 -10.66 -12.84 -0.89
C LYS A 295 -11.29 -14.17 -0.48
N VAL A 296 -11.13 -15.24 -1.28
CA VAL A 296 -11.64 -16.57 -0.94
C VAL A 296 -11.09 -17.06 0.41
N LEU A 297 -9.80 -16.89 0.66
CA LEU A 297 -9.17 -17.25 1.92
C LEU A 297 -9.74 -16.44 3.09
N SER A 298 -9.91 -15.14 2.92
CA SER A 298 -10.49 -14.24 3.93
C SER A 298 -11.95 -14.57 4.23
N ASP A 299 -12.74 -14.90 3.21
CA ASP A 299 -14.13 -15.35 3.36
C ASP A 299 -14.19 -16.69 4.12
N ASN A 300 -13.26 -17.60 3.83
CA ASN A 300 -13.15 -18.87 4.55
C ASN A 300 -12.83 -18.67 6.04
N PHE A 301 -12.02 -17.68 6.40
CA PHE A 301 -11.67 -17.41 7.80
C PHE A 301 -12.86 -17.03 8.68
N VAL A 302 -13.91 -16.43 8.10
CA VAL A 302 -15.09 -15.97 8.84
C VAL A 302 -16.27 -16.95 8.77
N ARG A 303 -16.08 -18.12 8.14
CA ARG A 303 -17.10 -19.16 8.09
C ARG A 303 -17.38 -19.74 9.47
N THR A 304 -18.67 -19.87 9.79
CA THR A 304 -19.13 -20.37 11.10
C THR A 304 -19.22 -21.89 11.16
N ASP A 305 -19.18 -22.57 10.02
CA ASP A 305 -19.20 -24.04 9.97
C ASP A 305 -17.83 -24.67 10.27
N LEU A 306 -16.76 -23.90 10.07
CA LEU A 306 -15.38 -24.31 10.33
C LEU A 306 -15.01 -24.16 11.81
N PRO A 307 -14.12 -24.99 12.34
CA PRO A 307 -13.58 -24.78 13.69
C PRO A 307 -12.70 -23.55 13.76
N ILE A 308 -12.59 -22.99 14.97
CA ILE A 308 -11.66 -21.91 15.30
C ILE A 308 -10.49 -22.41 16.15
N ILE A 309 -9.38 -21.68 16.15
CA ILE A 309 -8.23 -21.94 17.02
C ILE A 309 -8.00 -20.69 17.87
N GLY A 310 -7.74 -20.89 19.16
CA GLY A 310 -7.42 -19.82 20.09
C GLY A 310 -8.51 -18.73 20.11
N THR A 311 -8.09 -17.49 19.91
CA THR A 311 -8.97 -16.31 19.88
C THR A 311 -9.52 -15.99 18.48
N ASN A 312 -9.19 -16.79 17.46
CA ASN A 312 -9.51 -16.51 16.06
C ASN A 312 -8.98 -15.15 15.56
N ASP A 313 -7.83 -14.72 16.10
CA ASP A 313 -7.11 -13.53 15.65
C ASP A 313 -6.45 -13.74 14.28
N ARG A 314 -6.77 -12.86 13.31
CA ARG A 314 -6.21 -12.87 11.95
C ARG A 314 -4.69 -12.66 11.90
N ASN A 315 -4.09 -12.08 12.94
CA ASN A 315 -2.66 -11.84 12.98
C ASN A 315 -1.85 -13.09 13.39
N VAL A 316 -2.52 -14.14 13.87
CA VAL A 316 -1.87 -15.39 14.30
C VAL A 316 -1.91 -16.40 13.17
N LEU A 317 -0.75 -16.88 12.73
CA LEU A 317 -0.65 -17.75 11.56
C LEU A 317 -1.47 -19.03 11.72
N GLU A 318 -1.38 -19.69 12.88
CA GLU A 318 -2.06 -20.96 13.14
C GLU A 318 -3.59 -20.86 13.14
N HIS A 319 -4.15 -19.68 13.43
CA HIS A 319 -5.60 -19.48 13.41
C HIS A 319 -6.21 -19.64 12.00
N TRP A 320 -5.39 -19.57 10.95
CA TRP A 320 -5.84 -19.74 9.57
C TRP A 320 -5.98 -21.20 9.13
N TYR A 321 -5.59 -22.18 9.95
CA TYR A 321 -5.44 -23.58 9.53
C TYR A 321 -6.70 -24.15 8.85
N PHE A 322 -7.88 -23.92 9.44
CA PHE A 322 -9.14 -24.41 8.86
C PHE A 322 -9.62 -23.58 7.66
N ALA A 323 -9.29 -22.29 7.62
CA ALA A 323 -9.56 -21.45 6.44
C ALA A 323 -8.73 -21.91 5.23
N VAL A 324 -7.46 -22.27 5.47
CA VAL A 324 -6.56 -22.86 4.47
C VAL A 324 -7.06 -24.23 4.03
N MET A 325 -7.50 -25.10 4.96
CA MET A 325 -8.15 -26.37 4.60
C MET A 325 -9.37 -26.14 3.70
N ALA A 326 -10.24 -25.19 4.07
CA ALA A 326 -11.43 -24.85 3.32
C ALA A 326 -11.15 -24.22 1.94
N TYR A 327 -9.94 -23.68 1.72
CA TYR A 327 -9.52 -23.16 0.42
C TYR A 327 -9.48 -24.28 -0.64
N ASN A 328 -8.94 -25.45 -0.29
CA ASN A 328 -8.97 -26.66 -1.12
C ASN A 328 -10.21 -27.55 -0.85
N GLY A 329 -10.99 -27.21 0.18
CA GLY A 329 -12.22 -27.87 0.58
C GLY A 329 -12.06 -28.82 1.76
N THR A 330 -13.12 -28.94 2.57
CA THR A 330 -13.17 -29.80 3.76
C THR A 330 -13.51 -31.25 3.38
N LYS A 331 -12.79 -31.82 2.41
CA LYS A 331 -13.00 -33.19 1.91
C LYS A 331 -12.18 -34.21 2.69
N PRO A 332 -12.55 -35.51 2.70
CA PRO A 332 -11.84 -36.57 3.44
C PRO A 332 -10.32 -36.58 3.25
N MET A 333 -9.86 -36.33 2.03
CA MET A 333 -8.43 -36.28 1.69
C MET A 333 -7.65 -35.17 2.41
N ASN A 334 -8.35 -34.14 2.88
CA ASN A 334 -7.82 -33.01 3.64
C ASN A 334 -7.99 -33.17 5.17
N SER A 335 -8.50 -34.31 5.64
CA SER A 335 -8.52 -34.60 7.08
C SER A 335 -7.11 -34.54 7.65
N PRO A 336 -6.88 -33.90 8.82
CA PRO A 336 -5.57 -33.86 9.47
C PRO A 336 -5.04 -35.25 9.89
N PHE A 337 -5.93 -36.24 10.05
CA PHE A 337 -5.60 -37.61 10.44
C PHE A 337 -6.27 -38.64 9.54
N TYR A 338 -5.61 -39.77 9.32
CA TYR A 338 -6.22 -40.94 8.70
C TYR A 338 -7.05 -41.70 9.74
N GLN A 339 -8.37 -41.79 9.55
CA GLN A 339 -9.26 -42.48 10.50
C GLN A 339 -8.89 -43.95 10.74
N ALA A 340 -8.38 -44.65 9.72
CA ALA A 340 -8.05 -46.07 9.84
C ALA A 340 -6.80 -46.34 10.71
N THR A 341 -5.87 -45.38 10.80
CA THR A 341 -4.56 -45.59 11.45
C THR A 341 -4.30 -44.64 12.62
N GLY A 342 -5.02 -43.52 12.72
CA GLY A 342 -4.72 -42.44 13.67
C GLY A 342 -3.50 -41.60 13.30
N GLU A 343 -2.80 -41.92 12.22
CA GLU A 343 -1.60 -41.19 11.81
C GLU A 343 -1.94 -39.82 11.22
N ARG A 344 -1.04 -38.85 11.40
CA ARG A 344 -1.18 -37.52 10.81
C ARG A 344 -1.06 -37.59 9.29
N ASN A 345 -2.01 -37.00 8.59
CA ASN A 345 -2.04 -36.94 7.14
C ASN A 345 -1.22 -35.76 6.62
N LEU A 346 0.10 -35.92 6.54
CA LEU A 346 1.02 -34.89 6.03
C LEU A 346 0.80 -34.56 4.54
N LYS A 347 -0.09 -35.29 3.83
CA LYS A 347 -0.46 -35.05 2.44
C LYS A 347 -1.69 -34.15 2.28
N ALA A 348 -2.43 -33.88 3.37
CA ALA A 348 -3.53 -32.93 3.37
C ALA A 348 -3.07 -31.55 2.89
N TYR A 349 -3.95 -30.82 2.22
CA TYR A 349 -3.60 -29.53 1.62
C TYR A 349 -3.00 -28.54 2.63
N GLN A 350 -3.69 -28.31 3.75
CA GLN A 350 -3.23 -27.38 4.78
C GLN A 350 -1.91 -27.82 5.43
N GLU A 351 -1.64 -29.12 5.50
CA GLU A 351 -0.36 -29.64 6.00
C GLU A 351 0.78 -29.31 5.04
N LYS A 352 0.55 -29.40 3.72
CA LYS A 352 1.52 -28.95 2.71
C LYS A 352 1.79 -27.45 2.81
N VAL A 353 0.74 -26.63 2.92
CA VAL A 353 0.87 -25.17 3.08
C VAL A 353 1.68 -24.83 4.33
N TYR A 354 1.33 -25.42 5.48
CA TYR A 354 2.03 -25.18 6.74
C TYR A 354 3.47 -25.70 6.75
N SER A 355 3.78 -26.76 5.98
CA SER A 355 5.17 -27.19 5.78
C SER A 355 6.02 -26.13 5.07
N LYS A 356 5.42 -25.34 4.14
CA LYS A 356 6.12 -24.26 3.43
C LYS A 356 6.38 -23.03 4.31
N LEU A 357 5.54 -22.79 5.32
CA LEU A 357 5.76 -21.73 6.31
C LEU A 357 7.04 -21.94 7.13
N SER A 358 7.38 -23.20 7.42
CA SER A 358 8.55 -23.56 8.25
C SER A 358 9.85 -23.70 7.44
N ASN A 359 9.75 -24.02 6.14
CA ASN A 359 10.90 -24.26 5.28
C ASN A 359 11.38 -22.95 4.61
N GLY A 360 12.38 -22.27 5.19
CA GLY A 360 13.36 -21.35 4.57
C GLY A 360 12.88 -20.10 3.79
N PHE A 361 11.85 -20.20 2.95
CA PHE A 361 11.40 -19.14 2.05
C PHE A 361 10.58 -18.06 2.77
N VAL A 362 9.83 -18.47 3.79
CA VAL A 362 9.08 -17.61 4.73
C VAL A 362 9.64 -17.72 6.16
N ALA A 363 10.16 -18.91 6.53
CA ALA A 363 10.97 -19.18 7.73
C ALA A 363 10.32 -18.78 9.06
N THR A 364 9.08 -19.22 9.27
CA THR A 364 8.32 -19.03 10.52
C THR A 364 8.47 -20.22 11.47
N ASN A 365 8.22 -19.99 12.76
CA ASN A 365 8.31 -21.02 13.81
C ASN A 365 6.92 -21.51 14.26
N ILE A 366 6.15 -22.01 13.29
CA ILE A 366 4.79 -22.50 13.48
C ILE A 366 4.71 -23.54 14.60
N LYS A 367 3.72 -23.40 15.49
CA LYS A 367 3.46 -24.35 16.56
C LYS A 367 2.39 -25.36 16.16
N SER A 368 2.39 -26.49 16.85
CA SER A 368 1.36 -27.52 16.65
C SER A 368 0.03 -27.08 17.29
N ILE A 369 -1.06 -27.41 16.60
CA ILE A 369 -2.41 -27.24 17.10
C ILE A 369 -2.81 -28.55 17.80
N ASN A 370 -3.40 -28.47 18.98
CA ASN A 370 -3.79 -29.64 19.77
C ASN A 370 -5.06 -30.29 19.18
N MET A 371 -4.85 -31.27 18.31
CA MET A 371 -5.89 -32.01 17.60
C MET A 371 -5.74 -33.52 17.83
N SER A 372 -6.85 -34.24 17.78
CA SER A 372 -6.92 -35.70 17.84
C SER A 372 -7.77 -36.25 16.70
N ILE A 373 -7.64 -37.56 16.44
CA ILE A 373 -8.45 -38.25 15.43
C ILE A 373 -9.96 -38.12 15.69
N ASP A 374 -10.39 -38.18 16.95
CA ASP A 374 -11.80 -38.16 17.35
C ASP A 374 -12.48 -36.80 17.09
N ASP A 375 -11.69 -35.75 16.82
CA ASP A 375 -12.20 -34.43 16.48
C ASP A 375 -12.79 -34.37 15.06
N PHE A 376 -12.56 -35.40 14.23
CA PHE A 376 -12.95 -35.44 12.81
C PHE A 376 -13.68 -36.73 12.45
N THR A 377 -14.83 -36.62 11.79
CA THR A 377 -15.57 -37.76 11.24
C THR A 377 -15.78 -37.61 9.73
N TYR A 378 -15.48 -38.65 8.96
CA TYR A 378 -15.70 -38.64 7.51
C TYR A 378 -15.80 -40.07 6.95
N ASP A 379 -16.36 -40.20 5.74
CA ASP A 379 -16.28 -41.44 4.96
C ASP A 379 -15.27 -41.24 3.81
N GLY A 380 -14.13 -41.92 3.90
CA GLY A 380 -13.04 -41.83 2.93
C GLY A 380 -13.37 -42.34 1.52
N THR A 381 -14.52 -42.99 1.35
CA THR A 381 -15.00 -43.50 0.05
C THR A 381 -15.95 -42.53 -0.66
N THR A 382 -16.33 -41.43 0.00
CA THR A 382 -17.30 -40.45 -0.52
C THR A 382 -16.68 -39.08 -0.75
N THR A 383 -17.43 -38.19 -1.40
CA THR A 383 -17.09 -36.77 -1.56
C THR A 383 -17.76 -35.88 -0.51
N SER A 384 -18.42 -36.47 0.50
CA SER A 384 -19.06 -35.72 1.60
C SER A 384 -18.01 -34.95 2.39
N ASN A 385 -18.39 -33.80 2.93
CA ASN A 385 -17.47 -33.02 3.74
C ASN A 385 -17.16 -33.71 5.08
N ILE A 386 -15.99 -33.43 5.63
CA ILE A 386 -15.62 -33.82 6.99
C ILE A 386 -16.58 -33.15 7.97
N GLU A 387 -17.08 -33.93 8.91
CA GLU A 387 -17.76 -33.45 10.10
C GLU A 387 -16.74 -33.13 11.20
N PHE A 388 -16.83 -31.90 11.73
CA PHE A 388 -15.98 -31.45 12.82
C PHE A 388 -16.71 -31.65 14.16
N ASN A 389 -16.33 -32.69 14.90
CA ASN A 389 -16.90 -33.01 16.22
C ASN A 389 -16.52 -31.97 17.26
N LYS A 390 -15.35 -31.35 17.11
CA LYS A 390 -14.85 -30.25 17.93
C LYS A 390 -14.77 -28.97 17.11
N LYS A 391 -15.33 -27.88 17.67
CA LYS A 391 -15.42 -26.57 17.00
C LYS A 391 -14.40 -25.53 17.47
N ALA A 392 -13.65 -25.82 18.54
CA ALA A 392 -12.66 -24.90 19.09
C ALA A 392 -11.40 -25.66 19.52
N PHE A 393 -10.25 -25.20 19.05
CA PHE A 393 -8.95 -25.81 19.28
C PHE A 393 -7.98 -24.86 19.99
N THR A 394 -6.95 -25.41 20.63
CA THR A 394 -5.92 -24.67 21.35
C THR A 394 -4.54 -25.00 20.79
N MET A 395 -3.57 -24.11 21.00
CA MET A 395 -2.18 -24.30 20.59
C MET A 395 -1.36 -24.96 21.70
N THR A 396 -0.27 -25.66 21.34
CA THR A 396 0.65 -26.29 22.30
C THR A 396 1.73 -25.35 22.83
N GLY A 397 1.79 -24.11 22.33
CA GLY A 397 2.73 -23.07 22.73
C GLY A 397 2.24 -21.69 22.32
N ASP A 398 3.13 -20.71 22.35
CA ASP A 398 2.80 -19.31 22.03
C ASP A 398 2.37 -19.14 20.56
N ASN A 399 1.49 -18.16 20.31
CA ASN A 399 1.01 -17.80 18.99
C ASN A 399 2.17 -17.33 18.09
N THR A 400 2.18 -17.75 16.82
CA THR A 400 3.08 -17.17 15.83
C THR A 400 2.40 -15.96 15.19
N ILE A 401 2.78 -14.75 15.62
CA ILE A 401 2.27 -13.51 15.03
C ILE A 401 2.92 -13.29 13.65
N SER A 402 2.12 -12.87 12.67
CA SER A 402 2.62 -12.45 11.36
C SER A 402 3.57 -11.27 11.50
N ALA A 403 4.83 -11.48 11.13
CA ALA A 403 5.81 -10.41 11.06
C ALA A 403 5.55 -9.50 9.86
N GLU A 404 4.83 -9.97 8.85
CA GLU A 404 4.61 -9.23 7.61
C GLU A 404 3.38 -8.30 7.62
N LEU A 405 2.60 -8.33 8.70
CA LEU A 405 1.50 -7.39 8.97
C LEU A 405 1.91 -6.20 9.84
N LEU A 406 3.19 -6.11 10.22
CA LEU A 406 3.70 -4.99 11.01
C LEU A 406 3.61 -3.65 10.26
N LYS A 407 3.29 -2.60 11.02
CA LYS A 407 3.05 -1.24 10.52
C LYS A 407 4.17 -0.28 10.91
N GLU A 408 4.27 0.83 10.19
CA GLU A 408 5.13 1.96 10.56
C GLU A 408 4.89 2.35 12.03
N GLY A 409 5.98 2.61 12.76
CA GLY A 409 5.95 2.92 14.20
C GLY A 409 6.02 1.72 15.13
N SER A 410 5.82 0.49 14.64
CA SER A 410 5.94 -0.72 15.45
C SER A 410 7.37 -0.86 15.98
N VAL A 411 7.50 -1.16 17.27
CA VAL A 411 8.78 -1.48 17.92
C VAL A 411 8.90 -2.99 18.02
N VAL A 412 9.98 -3.55 17.50
CA VAL A 412 10.18 -4.99 17.40
C VAL A 412 11.52 -5.43 17.92
N ASN A 413 11.59 -6.65 18.45
CA ASN A 413 12.83 -7.29 18.80
C ASN A 413 13.36 -8.10 17.61
N TYR A 414 14.62 -7.91 17.25
CA TYR A 414 15.24 -8.57 16.10
C TYR A 414 16.40 -9.47 16.54
N THR A 415 16.40 -10.71 16.06
CA THR A 415 17.34 -11.77 16.47
C THR A 415 18.32 -12.22 15.39
N GLY A 416 18.25 -11.61 14.20
CA GLY A 416 19.08 -11.96 13.04
C GLY A 416 20.55 -11.54 13.17
N LYS A 417 21.26 -11.51 12.03
CA LYS A 417 22.72 -11.25 11.96
C LYS A 417 23.11 -9.77 11.93
N GLY A 418 22.14 -8.86 12.04
CA GLY A 418 22.37 -7.43 12.09
C GLY A 418 21.54 -6.60 11.15
N LEU A 419 21.59 -5.29 11.40
CA LEU A 419 20.98 -4.27 10.55
C LEU A 419 21.69 -4.26 9.19
N ARG A 420 20.93 -4.18 8.11
CA ARG A 420 21.48 -4.20 6.75
C ARG A 420 21.42 -2.84 6.09
N SER A 421 22.44 -2.49 5.30
CA SER A 421 22.46 -1.26 4.50
C SER A 421 21.52 -1.31 3.30
N LYS A 422 21.21 -2.51 2.82
CA LYS A 422 20.31 -2.80 1.70
C LYS A 422 19.50 -4.08 1.97
N PRO A 423 18.29 -4.24 1.40
CA PRO A 423 17.48 -5.44 1.58
C PRO A 423 18.04 -6.59 0.73
N SER A 424 19.02 -7.31 1.28
CA SER A 424 19.68 -8.43 0.60
C SER A 424 20.24 -9.42 1.61
N SER A 425 20.25 -10.71 1.26
CA SER A 425 20.90 -11.75 2.08
C SER A 425 22.43 -11.71 2.04
N GLY A 426 23.05 -11.01 1.08
CA GLY A 426 24.51 -10.92 0.92
C GLY A 426 25.26 -10.35 2.13
N THR A 427 26.43 -10.89 2.47
CA THR A 427 27.18 -10.51 3.69
C THR A 427 27.75 -9.09 3.65
N ASP A 428 27.96 -8.54 2.46
CA ASP A 428 28.41 -7.18 2.17
C ASP A 428 27.45 -6.09 2.65
N SER A 429 26.21 -6.46 2.97
CA SER A 429 25.18 -5.54 3.45
C SER A 429 25.12 -5.38 4.97
N ILE A 430 25.84 -6.20 5.75
CA ILE A 430 25.71 -6.21 7.22
C ILE A 430 26.45 -5.03 7.84
N LEU A 431 25.74 -4.24 8.64
CA LEU A 431 26.32 -3.19 9.48
C LEU A 431 26.83 -3.82 10.79
N THR A 432 28.13 -4.12 10.84
CA THR A 432 28.77 -4.89 11.92
C THR A 432 28.61 -4.29 13.32
N GLU A 433 28.35 -2.99 13.43
CA GLU A 433 28.11 -2.29 14.70
C GLU A 433 26.74 -2.60 15.33
N VAL A 434 25.79 -3.16 14.57
CA VAL A 434 24.39 -3.32 15.00
C VAL A 434 23.91 -4.73 14.67
N THR A 435 23.94 -5.63 15.66
CA THR A 435 23.69 -7.06 15.42
C THR A 435 22.29 -7.53 15.84
N LYS A 436 21.77 -7.10 17.00
CA LYS A 436 20.46 -7.53 17.54
C LYS A 436 19.86 -6.44 18.43
N GLY A 437 18.56 -6.55 18.72
CA GLY A 437 17.89 -5.72 19.71
C GLY A 437 16.60 -5.06 19.20
N SER A 438 16.24 -3.94 19.81
CA SER A 438 15.01 -3.21 19.52
C SER A 438 15.16 -2.29 18.31
N PHE A 439 14.21 -2.38 17.39
CA PHE A 439 14.12 -1.55 16.19
C PHE A 439 12.73 -0.96 16.05
N THR A 440 12.62 0.25 15.48
CA THR A 440 11.35 0.86 15.10
C THR A 440 11.19 0.80 13.59
N ILE A 441 10.08 0.27 13.09
CA ILE A 441 9.73 0.28 11.66
C ILE A 441 9.39 1.71 11.23
N ILE A 442 9.95 2.15 10.10
CA ILE A 442 9.81 3.54 9.62
C ILE A 442 9.22 3.67 8.22
N GLY A 443 8.71 2.58 7.64
CA GLY A 443 8.02 2.60 6.35
C GLY A 443 7.47 1.22 6.01
N GLY A 444 6.78 1.14 4.87
CA GLY A 444 6.30 -0.12 4.30
C GLY A 444 7.43 -1.10 3.95
N PRO A 445 7.06 -2.36 3.67
CA PRO A 445 8.02 -3.39 3.35
C PRO A 445 8.68 -3.15 2.00
N VAL A 446 9.94 -3.60 1.89
CA VAL A 446 10.68 -3.69 0.63
C VAL A 446 11.10 -5.14 0.38
N TYR A 447 11.52 -5.41 -0.85
CA TYR A 447 11.81 -6.75 -1.35
C TYR A 447 13.30 -6.93 -1.57
N ASP A 448 13.73 -8.18 -1.77
CA ASP A 448 15.14 -8.47 -2.02
C ASP A 448 15.61 -7.72 -3.29
N MET A 449 16.78 -7.10 -3.23
CA MET A 449 17.35 -6.41 -4.41
C MET A 449 17.73 -7.40 -5.52
N ASP A 450 17.99 -8.66 -5.19
CA ASP A 450 18.11 -9.70 -6.19
C ASP A 450 16.71 -10.15 -6.61
N ALA A 451 16.28 -9.71 -7.80
CA ALA A 451 14.99 -10.05 -8.40
C ALA A 451 14.75 -11.57 -8.53
N ASN A 452 15.83 -12.37 -8.55
CA ASN A 452 15.76 -13.83 -8.63
C ASN A 452 15.96 -14.52 -7.28
N SER A 453 16.10 -13.77 -6.19
CA SER A 453 16.27 -14.32 -4.85
C SER A 453 15.18 -15.35 -4.56
N PRO A 454 15.55 -16.56 -4.11
CA PRO A 454 14.56 -17.57 -3.77
C PRO A 454 13.78 -17.20 -2.50
N ASN A 455 14.32 -16.30 -1.67
CA ASN A 455 13.67 -15.82 -0.45
C ASN A 455 12.40 -15.03 -0.80
N GLN A 456 11.30 -15.34 -0.13
CA GLN A 456 10.00 -14.68 -0.36
C GLN A 456 9.55 -13.87 0.87
N TYR A 457 10.35 -13.82 1.93
CA TYR A 457 10.09 -12.91 3.04
C TYR A 457 10.40 -11.46 2.66
N ILE A 458 9.82 -10.51 3.39
CA ILE A 458 10.05 -9.08 3.19
C ILE A 458 11.14 -8.51 4.12
N TRP A 459 11.57 -7.31 3.79
CA TRP A 459 12.45 -6.50 4.62
C TRP A 459 11.72 -5.25 5.11
N TYR A 460 11.93 -4.90 6.37
CA TYR A 460 11.43 -3.64 6.92
C TYR A 460 12.55 -2.60 7.00
N PRO A 461 12.33 -1.38 6.48
CA PRO A 461 13.15 -0.24 6.82
C PRO A 461 12.94 0.12 8.29
N VAL A 462 14.02 0.23 9.04
CA VAL A 462 13.99 0.48 10.49
C VAL A 462 14.99 1.54 10.93
N LYS A 463 14.76 2.06 12.12
CA LYS A 463 15.73 2.84 12.89
C LYS A 463 15.98 2.23 14.27
N THR A 464 17.17 2.49 14.81
CA THR A 464 17.52 2.23 16.21
C THR A 464 18.47 3.31 16.72
N THR A 465 18.68 3.40 18.03
CA THR A 465 19.64 4.33 18.63
C THR A 465 20.79 3.54 19.25
N LEU A 466 22.00 3.78 18.77
CA LEU A 466 23.22 3.19 19.31
C LEU A 466 24.19 4.30 19.71
N ASN A 467 24.65 4.30 20.96
CA ASN A 467 25.58 5.30 21.50
C ASN A 467 25.12 6.75 21.24
N GLY A 468 23.83 7.01 21.41
CA GLY A 468 23.22 8.34 21.18
C GLY A 468 23.06 8.74 19.71
N LYS A 469 23.41 7.87 18.75
CA LYS A 469 23.26 8.12 17.31
C LYS A 469 22.17 7.25 16.71
N VAL A 470 21.32 7.87 15.89
CA VAL A 470 20.32 7.14 15.11
C VAL A 470 21.03 6.37 14.00
N LYS A 471 20.73 5.07 13.90
CA LYS A 471 21.16 4.18 12.82
C LYS A 471 19.92 3.72 12.07
N THR A 472 20.00 3.69 10.74
CA THR A 472 18.90 3.28 9.86
C THR A 472 19.36 2.19 8.91
N GLY A 473 18.46 1.31 8.50
CA GLY A 473 18.75 0.22 7.58
C GLY A 473 17.56 -0.72 7.43
N PHE A 474 17.82 -1.98 7.13
CA PHE A 474 16.81 -3.00 6.88
C PHE A 474 16.98 -4.21 7.79
N ILE A 475 15.86 -4.78 8.23
CA ILE A 475 15.81 -6.07 8.91
C ILE A 475 14.85 -7.01 8.17
N ALA A 476 15.19 -8.29 8.10
CA ALA A 476 14.35 -9.30 7.45
C ALA A 476 13.25 -9.80 8.39
N ALA A 477 12.01 -9.88 7.91
CA ALA A 477 10.85 -10.29 8.70
C ALA A 477 11.00 -11.61 9.48
N PRO A 478 11.63 -12.68 8.97
CA PRO A 478 11.65 -13.97 9.66
C PRO A 478 12.42 -13.99 10.98
N TYR A 479 13.23 -12.97 11.27
CA TYR A 479 13.99 -12.88 12.52
C TYR A 479 13.41 -11.84 13.49
N ILE A 480 12.21 -11.32 13.19
CA ILE A 480 11.43 -10.48 14.10
C ILE A 480 10.68 -11.38 15.08
N GLN A 481 10.67 -11.00 16.36
CA GLN A 481 9.98 -11.69 17.46
C GLN A 481 8.99 -10.77 18.16
#